data_AF-A0A348B0W3-F1
#
_entry.id   AF-A0A348B0W3-F1
#
_cell.length_a   1.000
_cell.length_b   1.000
_cell.length_c   1.000
_cell.angle_alpha   90.00
_cell.angle_beta   90.00
_cell.angle_gamma   90.00
#
_symmetry.space_group_name_H-M   'P 1'
#
loop_
_entity.id
_entity.type
_entity.pdbx_description
1 polymer ?
#
loop_
_entity_poly.entity_id
_entity_poly.type
_entity_poly.pdbx_seq_one_letter_code
_entity_poly.pdbx_strand_id
1 'polypeptide(L)'
;MCYEVKLCVEQQALFNLLNNYYLVNVHLVSFTENGEKLIAIAAKISHSRKGWIEHEDMSGEEVETWIRESFRHGYLSVFEHSVYTFSIEGISRVCSHQLVRHRVASYTQTSHRFARPIDEHYKPITPPSARGKIESAYSKIYELYWSILQEGVPEEDARYVLPNGVNTNIVVTMNARELINFFALRLCSRAQWEIREVAWRMFEEVRKVHPLIFKYAGPSCILHDNWISNSLATVEDVEEGKHHLVSERCIEGVPRPNIPKCITNSRQIVNVFKSNRE
;
A
#
# COMPACT_ATOMS: atom_id res chain seq x y z
N MET A 1 -42.85 -1.81 29.16
CA MET A 1 -41.63 -2.05 29.98
C MET A 1 -40.68 -2.89 29.14
N CYS A 2 -39.39 -2.53 29.08
CA CYS A 2 -38.32 -3.06 28.19
C CYS A 2 -38.03 -2.31 26.87
N TYR A 3 -38.22 -0.99 26.81
CA TYR A 3 -37.59 -0.14 25.76
C TYR A 3 -36.42 0.71 26.28
N GLU A 4 -36.30 0.92 27.59
CA GLU A 4 -35.24 1.76 28.17
C GLU A 4 -33.91 1.04 28.43
N VAL A 5 -33.86 -0.30 28.36
CA VAL A 5 -32.62 -1.07 28.57
C VAL A 5 -31.79 -1.21 27.28
N LYS A 6 -32.36 -0.96 26.09
CA LYS A 6 -31.63 -1.03 24.81
C LYS A 6 -30.70 0.18 24.55
N LEU A 7 -31.09 1.37 25.01
CA LEU A 7 -30.33 2.61 24.80
C LEU A 7 -28.98 2.65 25.53
N CYS A 8 -28.84 1.92 26.66
CA CYS A 8 -27.59 1.91 27.42
C CYS A 8 -26.53 0.98 26.80
N VAL A 9 -26.94 -0.08 26.09
CA VAL A 9 -26.03 -1.00 25.37
C VAL A 9 -25.53 -0.36 24.07
N GLU A 10 -26.35 0.45 23.40
CA GLU A 10 -25.98 1.20 22.19
C GLU A 10 -24.95 2.30 22.47
N GLN A 11 -25.01 2.96 23.64
CA GLN A 11 -24.01 3.96 24.04
C GLN A 11 -22.65 3.36 24.40
N GLN A 12 -22.61 2.16 25.01
CA GLN A 12 -21.36 1.44 25.27
C GLN A 12 -20.72 0.92 23.97
N ALA A 13 -21.53 0.50 22.99
CA ALA A 13 -21.08 0.14 21.65
C ALA A 13 -20.55 1.36 20.88
N LEU A 14 -21.21 2.52 20.97
CA LEU A 14 -20.71 3.79 20.45
C LEU A 14 -19.39 4.21 21.12
N PHE A 15 -19.26 4.02 22.44
CA PHE A 15 -18.04 4.31 23.20
C PHE A 15 -16.88 3.40 22.80
N ASN A 16 -17.15 2.13 22.46
CA ASN A 16 -16.15 1.21 21.90
C ASN A 16 -15.85 1.49 20.41
N LEU A 17 -16.81 2.00 19.64
CA LEU A 17 -16.62 2.46 18.25
C LEU A 17 -15.69 3.68 18.18
N LEU A 18 -15.72 4.57 19.18
CA LEU A 18 -14.85 5.74 19.31
C LEU A 18 -13.41 5.40 19.73
N ASN A 19 -13.18 4.20 20.28
CA ASN A 19 -11.85 3.69 20.65
C ASN A 19 -11.26 2.75 19.60
N ASN A 20 -11.87 2.59 18.42
CA ASN A 20 -11.34 1.70 17.39
C ASN A 20 -10.02 2.24 16.83
N TYR A 21 -8.95 1.62 17.29
CA TYR A 21 -7.60 1.79 16.78
C TYR A 21 -7.60 1.59 15.26
N TYR A 22 -7.10 2.60 14.59
CA TYR A 22 -6.78 2.60 13.18
C TYR A 22 -5.93 1.37 12.83
N LEU A 23 -6.49 0.46 12.03
CA LEU A 23 -5.92 -0.85 11.73
C LEU A 23 -5.94 -1.08 10.21
N VAL A 24 -5.01 -0.45 9.50
CA VAL A 24 -4.75 -0.83 8.11
C VAL A 24 -4.19 -2.24 8.09
N ASN A 25 -4.92 -3.16 7.47
CA ASN A 25 -4.48 -4.54 7.29
C ASN A 25 -4.07 -4.75 5.84
N VAL A 26 -2.89 -5.31 5.62
CA VAL A 26 -2.40 -5.65 4.28
C VAL A 26 -1.95 -7.09 4.33
N HIS A 27 -2.56 -7.92 3.51
CA HIS A 27 -2.23 -9.34 3.37
C HIS A 27 -1.88 -9.63 1.93
N LEU A 28 -0.74 -10.27 1.69
CA LEU A 28 -0.44 -10.85 0.39
C LEU A 28 -1.21 -12.16 0.25
N VAL A 29 -2.23 -12.16 -0.62
CA VAL A 29 -3.18 -13.27 -0.81
C VAL A 29 -2.66 -14.30 -1.80
N SER A 30 -2.00 -13.83 -2.87
CA SER A 30 -1.47 -14.68 -3.93
C SER A 30 -0.28 -14.01 -4.59
N PHE A 31 0.68 -14.79 -5.07
CA PHE A 31 1.80 -14.31 -5.85
C PHE A 31 2.31 -15.40 -6.81
N THR A 32 3.08 -15.02 -7.83
CA THR A 32 3.76 -15.97 -8.72
C THR A 32 4.88 -16.69 -7.97
N GLU A 33 4.70 -17.94 -7.54
CA GLU A 33 5.66 -18.67 -6.66
C GLU A 33 7.12 -18.65 -7.14
N ASN A 34 7.35 -18.87 -8.43
CA ASN A 34 8.70 -18.87 -9.03
C ASN A 34 9.08 -17.52 -9.66
N GLY A 35 8.58 -16.42 -9.11
CA GLY A 35 8.64 -15.09 -9.73
C GLY A 35 10.06 -14.63 -10.05
N GLU A 36 11.02 -14.87 -9.16
CA GLU A 36 12.44 -14.51 -9.38
C GLU A 36 13.04 -15.25 -10.57
N LYS A 37 12.91 -16.57 -10.59
CA LYS A 37 13.41 -17.41 -11.68
C LYS A 37 12.72 -17.10 -13.00
N LEU A 38 11.41 -16.86 -12.98
CA LEU A 38 10.63 -16.46 -14.14
C LEU A 38 11.17 -15.17 -14.78
N ILE A 39 11.42 -14.14 -13.98
CA ILE A 39 11.98 -12.87 -14.45
C ILE A 39 13.40 -13.08 -15.00
N ALA A 40 14.24 -13.84 -14.30
CA ALA A 40 15.61 -14.08 -14.70
C ALA A 40 15.72 -14.83 -16.05
N ILE A 41 14.92 -15.88 -16.25
CA ILE A 41 14.88 -16.60 -17.53
C ILE A 41 14.33 -15.70 -18.64
N ALA A 42 13.25 -14.95 -18.38
CA ALA A 42 12.70 -14.00 -19.35
C ALA A 42 13.74 -12.94 -19.78
N ALA A 43 14.53 -12.43 -18.83
CA ALA A 43 15.65 -11.54 -19.11
C ALA A 43 16.78 -12.23 -19.91
N LYS A 44 17.12 -13.48 -19.56
CA LYS A 44 18.17 -14.22 -20.27
C LYS A 44 17.82 -14.51 -21.73
N ILE A 45 16.55 -14.80 -22.01
CA ILE A 45 16.08 -15.15 -23.36
C ILE A 45 16.36 -14.05 -24.38
N SER A 46 16.23 -12.77 -24.02
CA SER A 46 16.54 -11.67 -24.94
C SER A 46 18.02 -11.58 -25.32
N HIS A 47 18.90 -12.22 -24.55
CA HIS A 47 20.36 -12.24 -24.75
C HIS A 47 20.91 -13.63 -25.12
N SER A 48 20.05 -14.62 -25.37
CA SER A 48 20.45 -16.01 -25.60
C SER A 48 19.98 -16.52 -26.96
N ARG A 49 20.77 -17.42 -27.56
CA ARG A 49 20.33 -18.22 -28.72
C ARG A 49 19.51 -19.46 -28.32
N LYS A 50 19.51 -19.78 -27.03
CA LYS A 50 18.84 -20.92 -26.40
C LYS A 50 17.42 -20.57 -25.96
N GLY A 51 16.51 -21.54 -26.05
CA GLY A 51 15.10 -21.40 -25.64
C GLY A 51 14.89 -21.50 -24.12
N TRP A 52 13.63 -21.35 -23.68
CA TRP A 52 13.23 -21.39 -22.27
C TRP A 52 13.72 -22.64 -21.52
N ILE A 53 13.45 -23.82 -22.08
CA ILE A 53 13.74 -25.13 -21.48
C ILE A 53 15.22 -25.26 -21.08
N GLU A 54 16.12 -24.68 -21.89
CA GLU A 54 17.56 -24.77 -21.65
C GLU A 54 18.06 -23.86 -20.53
N HIS A 55 17.21 -22.98 -19.99
CA HIS A 55 17.51 -22.14 -18.82
C HIS A 55 16.71 -22.54 -17.59
N GLU A 56 15.91 -23.62 -17.65
CA GLU A 56 15.14 -24.06 -16.49
C GLU A 56 16.03 -24.52 -15.33
N ASP A 57 17.26 -24.94 -15.59
CA ASP A 57 18.22 -25.30 -14.55
C ASP A 57 19.10 -24.13 -14.07
N MET A 58 18.70 -22.88 -14.36
CA MET A 58 19.43 -21.68 -13.95
C MET A 58 19.70 -21.67 -12.43
N SER A 59 20.96 -21.47 -12.07
CA SER A 59 21.41 -21.43 -10.68
C SER A 59 20.91 -20.17 -9.96
N GLY A 60 20.84 -20.20 -8.63
CA GLY A 60 20.42 -19.04 -7.82
C GLY A 60 21.31 -17.80 -8.03
N GLU A 61 22.63 -17.99 -8.22
CA GLU A 61 23.57 -16.90 -8.50
C GLU A 61 23.32 -16.24 -9.86
N GLU A 62 22.98 -17.06 -10.87
CA GLU A 62 22.57 -16.55 -12.18
C GLU A 62 21.23 -15.81 -12.10
N VAL A 63 20.26 -16.34 -11.35
CA VAL A 63 18.97 -15.66 -11.12
C VAL A 63 19.19 -14.27 -10.51
N GLU A 64 19.98 -14.17 -9.43
CA GLU A 64 20.29 -12.87 -8.82
C GLU A 64 20.98 -11.94 -9.81
N THR A 65 21.94 -12.44 -10.59
CA THR A 65 22.67 -11.65 -11.58
C THR A 65 21.70 -11.08 -12.63
N TRP A 66 20.83 -11.89 -13.23
CA TRP A 66 19.90 -11.42 -14.26
C TRP A 66 18.86 -10.45 -13.72
N ILE A 67 18.33 -10.66 -12.51
CA ILE A 67 17.43 -9.71 -11.87
C ILE A 67 18.14 -8.38 -11.60
N ARG A 68 19.35 -8.43 -11.02
CA ARG A 68 20.14 -7.25 -10.67
C ARG A 68 20.48 -6.42 -11.91
N GLU A 69 21.02 -7.04 -12.95
CA GLU A 69 21.39 -6.32 -14.18
C GLU A 69 20.15 -5.77 -14.91
N SER A 70 19.04 -6.52 -14.94
CA SER A 70 17.79 -6.02 -15.52
C SER A 70 17.28 -4.80 -14.77
N PHE A 71 17.34 -4.80 -13.44
CA PHE A 71 16.98 -3.64 -12.62
C PHE A 71 17.92 -2.45 -12.86
N ARG A 72 19.24 -2.69 -12.84
CA ARG A 72 20.29 -1.68 -13.03
C ARG A 72 20.11 -0.89 -14.31
N HIS A 73 19.77 -1.57 -15.40
CA HIS A 73 19.59 -0.96 -16.71
C HIS A 73 18.17 -0.45 -16.98
N GLY A 74 17.25 -0.60 -16.02
CA GLY A 74 15.86 -0.16 -16.16
C GLY A 74 15.03 -1.03 -17.12
N TYR A 75 15.44 -2.27 -17.39
CA TYR A 75 14.72 -3.23 -18.24
C TYR A 75 13.54 -3.84 -17.49
N LEU A 76 12.56 -3.00 -17.11
CA LEU A 76 11.47 -3.41 -16.22
C LEU A 76 10.37 -4.25 -16.89
N SER A 77 10.38 -4.42 -18.21
CA SER A 77 9.34 -5.22 -18.90
C SER A 77 9.33 -6.67 -18.43
N VAL A 78 10.49 -7.27 -18.16
CA VAL A 78 10.58 -8.65 -17.67
C VAL A 78 9.97 -8.81 -16.28
N PHE A 79 9.91 -7.74 -15.48
CA PHE A 79 9.30 -7.75 -14.16
C PHE A 79 7.77 -7.83 -14.21
N GLU A 80 7.15 -7.60 -15.37
CA GLU A 80 5.70 -7.73 -15.52
C GLU A 80 5.19 -9.17 -15.42
N HIS A 81 6.08 -10.17 -15.60
CA HIS A 81 5.71 -11.58 -15.54
C HIS A 81 5.42 -12.10 -14.13
N SER A 82 5.87 -11.40 -13.08
CA SER A 82 5.58 -11.75 -11.68
C SER A 82 4.42 -10.91 -11.15
N VAL A 83 3.36 -11.55 -10.66
CA VAL A 83 2.08 -10.93 -10.28
C VAL A 83 1.78 -11.17 -8.80
N TYR A 84 1.16 -10.19 -8.15
CA TYR A 84 0.89 -10.17 -6.71
C TYR A 84 -0.51 -9.63 -6.45
N THR A 85 -1.26 -10.30 -5.58
CA THR A 85 -2.60 -9.93 -5.17
C THR A 85 -2.64 -9.69 -3.67
N PHE A 86 -3.18 -8.56 -3.25
CA PHE A 86 -3.29 -8.16 -1.85
C PHE A 86 -4.74 -7.96 -1.44
N SER A 87 -5.08 -8.35 -0.21
CA SER A 87 -6.24 -7.82 0.51
C SER A 87 -5.79 -6.63 1.35
N ILE A 88 -6.41 -5.47 1.13
CA ILE A 88 -6.18 -4.24 1.89
C ILE A 88 -7.47 -3.86 2.60
N GLU A 89 -7.46 -3.87 3.92
CA GLU A 89 -8.65 -3.73 4.75
C GLU A 89 -8.51 -2.59 5.75
N GLY A 90 -9.65 -2.00 6.14
CA GLY A 90 -9.67 -0.93 7.13
C GLY A 90 -9.03 0.37 6.64
N ILE A 91 -9.11 0.64 5.34
CA ILE A 91 -8.68 1.93 4.75
C ILE A 91 -9.87 2.83 4.49
N SER A 92 -9.63 4.13 4.37
CA SER A 92 -10.63 5.14 4.02
C SER A 92 -10.94 5.14 2.53
N ARG A 93 -12.09 5.72 2.16
CA ARG A 93 -12.37 6.07 0.77
C ARG A 93 -11.33 7.05 0.21
N VAL A 94 -10.79 7.98 1.00
CA VAL A 94 -9.67 8.87 0.60
C VAL A 94 -8.45 8.09 0.12
N CYS A 95 -8.02 7.08 0.88
CA CYS A 95 -6.89 6.22 0.51
C CYS A 95 -7.19 5.42 -0.75
N SER A 96 -8.34 4.72 -0.78
CA SER A 96 -8.70 3.91 -1.95
C SER A 96 -8.81 4.73 -3.23
N HIS A 97 -9.29 5.97 -3.15
CA HIS A 97 -9.42 6.88 -4.28
C HIS A 97 -8.05 7.37 -4.81
N GLN A 98 -6.99 7.34 -4.00
CA GLN A 98 -5.62 7.53 -4.46
C GLN A 98 -5.03 6.24 -5.04
N LEU A 99 -5.33 5.10 -4.44
CA LEU A 99 -4.84 3.78 -4.84
C LEU A 99 -5.31 3.42 -6.26
N VAL A 100 -6.60 3.58 -6.58
CA VAL A 100 -7.18 3.23 -7.89
C VAL A 100 -6.68 4.11 -9.05
N ARG A 101 -5.86 5.13 -8.79
CA ARG A 101 -5.22 5.95 -9.83
C ARG A 101 -4.06 5.23 -10.52
N HIS A 102 -3.58 4.13 -9.94
CA HIS A 102 -2.57 3.26 -10.51
C HIS A 102 -3.24 2.28 -11.48
N ARG A 103 -3.26 2.64 -12.76
CA ARG A 103 -4.17 2.01 -13.75
C ARG A 103 -3.72 0.62 -14.20
N VAL A 104 -2.45 0.27 -14.04
CA VAL A 104 -1.92 -1.05 -14.46
C VAL A 104 -2.11 -2.05 -13.32
N ALA A 105 -3.36 -2.17 -12.88
CA ALA A 105 -3.76 -2.99 -11.75
C ALA A 105 -5.21 -3.43 -11.91
N SER A 106 -5.59 -4.50 -11.21
CA SER A 106 -6.98 -4.96 -11.10
C SER A 106 -7.49 -4.73 -9.69
N TYR A 107 -8.72 -4.23 -9.57
CA TYR A 107 -9.31 -3.85 -8.29
C TYR A 107 -10.66 -4.53 -8.07
N THR A 108 -10.93 -4.95 -6.84
CA THR A 108 -12.27 -5.31 -6.37
C THR A 108 -12.47 -4.68 -5.01
N GLN A 109 -13.44 -3.79 -4.90
CA GLN A 109 -13.64 -2.97 -3.71
C GLN A 109 -15.04 -3.21 -3.12
N THR A 110 -15.15 -3.15 -1.79
CA THR A 110 -16.45 -3.14 -1.11
C THR A 110 -17.35 -2.06 -1.73
N SER A 111 -18.48 -2.49 -2.29
CA SER A 111 -19.48 -1.59 -2.85
C SER A 111 -20.43 -1.15 -1.75
N HIS A 112 -20.49 0.15 -1.47
CA HIS A 112 -21.49 0.69 -0.54
C HIS A 112 -22.92 0.70 -1.11
N ARG A 113 -23.14 0.22 -2.35
CA ARG A 113 -24.49 -0.06 -2.89
C ARG A 113 -25.07 -1.36 -2.33
N PHE A 114 -24.20 -2.28 -1.92
CA PHE A 114 -24.59 -3.64 -1.52
C PHE A 114 -24.17 -3.95 -0.08
N ALA A 115 -22.97 -3.54 0.30
CA ALA A 115 -22.43 -3.71 1.64
C ALA A 115 -22.51 -2.38 2.39
N ARG A 116 -23.63 -2.17 3.08
CA ARG A 116 -23.89 -0.96 3.87
C ARG A 116 -22.91 -0.90 5.06
N PRO A 117 -22.22 0.23 5.28
CA PRO A 117 -21.42 0.42 6.48
C PRO A 117 -22.34 0.83 7.62
N ILE A 118 -23.03 -0.15 8.20
CA ILE A 118 -23.93 0.03 9.35
C ILE A 118 -23.43 -0.74 10.56
N ASP A 119 -23.86 -0.32 11.75
CA ASP A 119 -23.55 -0.91 13.04
C ASP A 119 -22.04 -1.09 13.23
N GLU A 120 -21.58 -2.31 13.55
CA GLU A 120 -20.17 -2.61 13.71
C GLU A 120 -19.34 -2.44 12.43
N HIS A 121 -19.95 -2.32 11.25
CA HIS A 121 -19.25 -2.15 9.99
C HIS A 121 -18.96 -0.68 9.63
N TYR A 122 -19.56 0.28 10.35
CA TYR A 122 -19.23 1.69 10.24
C TYR A 122 -18.02 2.04 11.13
N LYS A 123 -16.83 2.02 10.52
CA LYS A 123 -15.55 2.30 11.21
C LYS A 123 -14.76 3.36 10.44
N PRO A 124 -15.27 4.61 10.34
CA PRO A 124 -14.61 5.65 9.56
C PRO A 124 -13.20 5.93 10.09
N ILE A 125 -12.29 6.19 9.16
CA ILE A 125 -10.89 6.46 9.44
C ILE A 125 -10.70 7.91 9.85
N THR A 126 -10.15 8.12 11.04
CA THR A 126 -9.77 9.44 11.54
C THR A 126 -8.30 9.74 11.24
N PRO A 127 -7.97 10.81 10.49
CA PRO A 127 -6.58 11.22 10.30
C PRO A 127 -5.94 11.66 11.62
N PRO A 128 -4.66 11.34 11.86
CA PRO A 128 -3.97 11.64 13.12
C PRO A 128 -4.05 13.11 13.55
N SER A 129 -3.98 14.05 12.61
CA SER A 129 -4.04 15.49 12.87
C SER A 129 -5.42 16.01 13.31
N ALA A 130 -6.48 15.21 13.12
CA ALA A 130 -7.85 15.56 13.44
C ALA A 130 -8.46 14.67 14.53
N ARG A 131 -7.65 13.83 15.19
CA ARG A 131 -8.09 13.00 16.31
C ARG A 131 -8.70 13.85 17.43
N GLY A 132 -9.84 13.41 17.95
CA GLY A 132 -10.65 14.10 18.96
C GLY A 132 -11.45 15.30 18.43
N LYS A 133 -11.39 15.61 17.13
CA LYS A 133 -12.04 16.79 16.53
C LYS A 133 -13.17 16.46 15.57
N ILE A 134 -13.18 15.26 14.98
CA ILE A 134 -14.09 14.92 13.86
C ILE A 134 -15.02 13.75 14.17
N GLU A 135 -14.74 13.01 15.23
CA GLU A 135 -15.46 11.79 15.60
C GLU A 135 -16.94 12.10 15.88
N SER A 136 -17.23 13.22 16.56
CA SER A 136 -18.61 13.68 16.75
C SER A 136 -19.33 13.98 15.44
N ALA A 137 -18.62 14.52 14.43
CA ALA A 137 -19.21 14.74 13.11
C ALA A 137 -19.48 13.41 12.39
N TYR A 138 -18.57 12.44 12.48
CA TYR A 138 -18.77 11.11 11.92
C TYR A 138 -19.96 10.38 12.55
N SER A 139 -20.19 10.52 13.85
CA SER A 139 -21.37 9.97 14.52
C SER A 139 -22.67 10.60 14.02
N LYS A 140 -22.72 11.94 13.92
CA LYS A 140 -23.91 12.65 13.40
C LYS A 140 -24.22 12.30 11.94
N ILE A 141 -23.18 12.16 11.12
CA ILE A 141 -23.34 11.74 9.72
C ILE A 141 -23.87 10.30 9.64
N TYR A 142 -23.42 9.42 10.52
CA TYR A 142 -23.94 8.05 10.61
C TYR A 142 -25.42 8.03 10.97
N GLU A 143 -25.83 8.80 11.99
CA GLU A 143 -27.24 8.93 12.39
C GLU A 143 -28.11 9.43 11.24
N LEU A 144 -27.64 10.43 10.49
CA LEU A 144 -28.33 10.94 9.31
C LEU A 144 -28.41 9.88 8.19
N TYR A 145 -27.30 9.21 7.89
CA TYR A 145 -27.25 8.12 6.91
C TYR A 145 -28.25 7.00 7.26
N TRP A 146 -28.34 6.64 8.54
CA TRP A 146 -29.27 5.64 9.00
C TRP A 146 -30.73 6.11 8.90
N SER A 147 -31.03 7.36 9.29
CA SER A 147 -32.38 7.94 9.20
C SER A 147 -32.91 7.90 7.78
N ILE A 148 -32.13 8.36 6.79
CA ILE A 148 -32.59 8.41 5.40
C ILE A 148 -32.76 7.01 4.79
N LEU A 149 -31.98 6.02 5.23
CA LEU A 149 -32.22 4.62 4.85
C LEU A 149 -33.56 4.11 5.38
N GLN A 150 -33.92 4.45 6.62
CA GLN A 150 -35.22 4.06 7.22
C GLN A 150 -36.42 4.74 6.52
N GLU A 151 -36.20 5.91 5.92
CA GLU A 151 -37.19 6.61 5.09
C GLU A 151 -37.35 5.99 3.69
N GLY A 152 -36.56 4.95 3.36
CA GLY A 152 -36.65 4.23 2.09
C GLY A 152 -35.77 4.79 0.98
N VAL A 153 -34.84 5.70 1.28
CA VAL A 153 -33.84 6.17 0.29
C VAL A 153 -32.92 5.00 -0.09
N PRO A 154 -32.74 4.68 -1.38
CA PRO A 154 -31.87 3.61 -1.82
C PRO A 154 -30.42 3.79 -1.34
N GLU A 155 -29.72 2.69 -1.08
CA GLU A 155 -28.33 2.69 -0.57
C GLU A 155 -27.37 3.49 -1.45
N GLU A 156 -27.59 3.47 -2.77
CA GLU A 156 -26.73 4.15 -3.72
C GLU A 156 -26.82 5.68 -3.65
N ASP A 157 -27.94 6.22 -3.16
CA ASP A 157 -28.18 7.63 -2.96
C ASP A 157 -27.88 8.03 -1.51
N ALA A 158 -28.34 7.25 -0.53
CA ALA A 158 -28.14 7.52 0.89
C ALA A 158 -26.65 7.70 1.24
N ARG A 159 -25.78 6.88 0.64
CA ARG A 159 -24.33 6.92 0.88
C ARG A 159 -23.65 8.25 0.50
N TYR A 160 -24.31 9.14 -0.25
CA TYR A 160 -23.75 10.46 -0.60
C TYR A 160 -23.47 11.33 0.63
N VAL A 161 -24.16 11.05 1.75
CA VAL A 161 -23.90 11.74 3.02
C VAL A 161 -22.65 11.24 3.75
N LEU A 162 -22.19 10.02 3.43
CA LEU A 162 -21.05 9.40 4.12
C LEU A 162 -19.78 10.24 3.91
N PRO A 163 -18.93 10.40 4.95
CA PRO A 163 -17.72 11.18 4.81
C PRO A 163 -16.71 10.43 3.94
N ASN A 164 -15.77 11.14 3.30
CA ASN A 164 -14.65 10.50 2.60
C ASN A 164 -13.79 9.60 3.50
N GLY A 165 -13.85 9.82 4.82
CA GLY A 165 -13.19 8.96 5.81
C GLY A 165 -13.83 7.59 5.99
N VAL A 166 -15.03 7.34 5.43
CA VAL A 166 -15.71 6.05 5.59
C VAL A 166 -14.81 4.89 5.13
N ASN A 167 -14.79 3.82 5.93
CA ASN A 167 -13.96 2.66 5.67
C ASN A 167 -14.40 1.87 4.44
N THR A 168 -13.45 1.16 3.87
CA THR A 168 -13.61 0.26 2.73
C THR A 168 -12.50 -0.78 2.74
N ASN A 169 -12.78 -1.94 2.15
CA ASN A 169 -11.79 -2.97 1.89
C ASN A 169 -11.63 -3.09 0.37
N ILE A 170 -10.42 -3.39 -0.09
CA ILE A 170 -10.08 -3.49 -1.50
C ILE A 170 -9.08 -4.61 -1.73
N VAL A 171 -9.38 -5.48 -2.69
CA VAL A 171 -8.43 -6.40 -3.28
C VAL A 171 -7.75 -5.69 -4.45
N VAL A 172 -6.43 -5.74 -4.50
CA VAL A 172 -5.63 -5.19 -5.61
C VAL A 172 -4.67 -6.24 -6.14
N THR A 173 -4.58 -6.34 -7.46
CA THR A 173 -3.57 -7.16 -8.15
C THR A 173 -2.69 -6.28 -9.02
N MET A 174 -1.38 -6.41 -8.86
CA MET A 174 -0.34 -5.67 -9.60
C MET A 174 0.79 -6.62 -10.00
N ASN A 175 1.41 -6.39 -11.15
CA ASN A 175 2.68 -7.04 -11.48
C ASN A 175 3.86 -6.34 -10.76
N ALA A 176 5.04 -6.96 -10.74
CA ALA A 176 6.21 -6.42 -10.05
C ALA A 176 6.66 -5.06 -10.61
N ARG A 177 6.54 -4.82 -11.92
CA ARG A 177 6.83 -3.50 -12.51
C ARG A 177 5.91 -2.42 -11.97
N GLU A 178 4.60 -2.68 -11.92
CA GLU A 178 3.64 -1.73 -11.37
C GLU A 178 3.87 -1.51 -9.87
N LEU A 179 4.21 -2.56 -9.11
CA LEU A 179 4.58 -2.42 -7.70
C LEU A 179 5.81 -1.54 -7.52
N ILE A 180 6.86 -1.69 -8.34
CA ILE A 180 8.04 -0.82 -8.31
C ILE A 180 7.64 0.65 -8.54
N ASN A 181 6.77 0.93 -9.52
CA ASN A 181 6.23 2.27 -9.78
C ASN A 181 5.38 2.79 -8.60
N PHE A 182 4.49 1.95 -8.07
CA PHE A 182 3.65 2.25 -6.92
C PHE A 182 4.50 2.64 -5.70
N PHE A 183 5.54 1.86 -5.40
CA PHE A 183 6.47 2.11 -4.30
C PHE A 183 7.28 3.39 -4.51
N ALA A 184 7.75 3.66 -5.73
CA ALA A 184 8.45 4.90 -6.06
C ALA A 184 7.64 6.15 -5.64
N LEU A 185 6.34 6.12 -5.94
CA LEU A 185 5.43 7.22 -5.67
C LEU A 185 4.91 7.25 -4.22
N ARG A 186 4.58 6.08 -3.65
CA ARG A 186 3.80 6.00 -2.40
C ARG A 186 4.63 5.73 -1.15
N LEU A 187 5.88 5.27 -1.27
CA LEU A 187 6.82 5.26 -0.15
C LEU A 187 7.40 6.65 0.17
N CYS A 188 7.09 7.66 -0.65
CA CYS A 188 7.56 9.03 -0.45
C CYS A 188 6.87 9.70 0.75
N SER A 189 7.62 10.50 1.52
CA SER A 189 7.07 11.29 2.65
C SER A 189 6.05 12.36 2.24
N ARG A 190 6.00 12.73 0.95
CA ARG A 190 4.97 13.61 0.37
C ARG A 190 3.64 12.90 0.14
N ALA A 191 3.64 11.57 0.03
CA ALA A 191 2.40 10.81 -0.08
C ALA A 191 1.60 10.93 1.22
N GLN A 192 0.27 11.00 1.10
CA GLN A 192 -0.62 11.06 2.25
C GLN A 192 -0.39 9.84 3.16
N TRP A 193 -0.39 10.09 4.47
CA TRP A 193 0.07 9.15 5.49
C TRP A 193 -0.54 7.74 5.39
N GLU A 194 -1.83 7.63 5.06
CA GLU A 194 -2.55 6.35 5.01
C GLU A 194 -2.11 5.50 3.81
N ILE A 195 -2.13 6.04 2.58
CA ILE A 195 -1.64 5.31 1.40
C ILE A 195 -0.14 5.01 1.50
N ARG A 196 0.61 5.86 2.20
CA ARG A 196 2.03 5.64 2.46
C ARG A 196 2.26 4.45 3.38
N GLU A 197 1.45 4.29 4.41
CA GLU A 197 1.49 3.11 5.26
C GLU A 197 1.09 1.85 4.51
N VAL A 198 0.01 1.89 3.72
CA VAL A 198 -0.38 0.78 2.83
C VAL A 198 0.79 0.37 1.95
N ALA A 199 1.49 1.34 1.34
CA ALA A 199 2.62 1.07 0.48
C ALA A 199 3.81 0.44 1.20
N TRP A 200 4.18 0.94 2.38
CA TRP A 200 5.26 0.33 3.17
C TRP A 200 4.91 -1.10 3.62
N ARG A 201 3.66 -1.35 4.02
CA ARG A 201 3.20 -2.71 4.39
C ARG A 201 3.22 -3.65 3.18
N MET A 202 2.74 -3.21 2.02
CA MET A 202 2.83 -3.99 0.78
C MET A 202 4.30 -4.28 0.41
N PHE A 203 5.19 -3.30 0.58
CA PHE A 203 6.62 -3.45 0.32
C PHE A 203 7.28 -4.47 1.27
N GLU A 204 6.91 -4.47 2.55
CA GLU A 204 7.35 -5.49 3.51
C GLU A 204 6.88 -6.89 3.10
N GLU A 205 5.62 -7.07 2.71
CA GLU A 205 5.08 -8.39 2.33
C GLU A 205 5.78 -8.97 1.09
N VAL A 206 6.00 -8.17 0.04
CA VAL A 206 6.60 -8.70 -1.19
C VAL A 206 8.09 -9.04 -1.03
N ARG A 207 8.81 -8.33 -0.16
CA ARG A 207 10.22 -8.62 0.13
C ARG A 207 10.40 -9.93 0.92
N LYS A 208 9.37 -10.42 1.62
CA LYS A 208 9.40 -11.73 2.28
C LYS A 208 9.40 -12.88 1.28
N VAL A 209 8.67 -12.73 0.17
CA VAL A 209 8.49 -13.79 -0.83
C VAL A 209 9.47 -13.69 -2.00
N HIS A 210 9.84 -12.48 -2.43
CA HIS A 210 10.79 -12.25 -3.52
C HIS A 210 11.78 -11.13 -3.19
N PRO A 211 12.76 -11.39 -2.31
CA PRO A 211 13.73 -10.40 -1.87
C PRO A 211 14.58 -9.86 -3.03
N LEU A 212 14.89 -10.64 -4.08
CA LEU A 212 15.74 -10.20 -5.19
C LEU A 212 15.01 -9.22 -6.11
N ILE A 213 13.73 -9.45 -6.39
CA ILE A 213 12.90 -8.58 -7.24
C ILE A 213 12.82 -7.16 -6.66
N PHE A 214 12.58 -7.07 -5.35
CA PHE A 214 12.32 -5.81 -4.67
C PHE A 214 13.51 -5.25 -3.89
N LYS A 215 14.69 -5.90 -3.98
CA LYS A 215 15.92 -5.53 -3.25
C LYS A 215 16.27 -4.05 -3.39
N TYR A 216 16.20 -3.55 -4.62
CA TYR A 216 16.61 -2.20 -5.01
C TYR A 216 15.43 -1.28 -5.32
N ALA A 217 14.20 -1.76 -5.13
CA ALA A 217 13.00 -0.95 -5.21
C ALA A 217 12.90 -0.04 -3.98
N GLY A 218 12.17 1.07 -4.10
CA GLY A 218 12.08 2.06 -3.04
C GLY A 218 11.39 3.34 -3.54
N PRO A 219 11.35 4.41 -2.72
CA PRO A 219 10.86 5.72 -3.15
C PRO A 219 11.67 6.25 -4.34
N SER A 220 11.08 7.15 -5.14
CA SER A 220 11.71 7.67 -6.37
C SER A 220 13.13 8.21 -6.19
N CYS A 221 13.47 8.75 -5.03
CA CYS A 221 14.83 9.23 -4.74
C CYS A 221 15.89 8.12 -4.73
N ILE A 222 15.52 6.89 -4.38
CA ILE A 222 16.39 5.71 -4.46
C ILE A 222 16.30 5.09 -5.85
N LEU A 223 15.08 4.90 -6.37
CA LEU A 223 14.87 4.25 -7.66
C LEU A 223 15.60 4.98 -8.78
N HIS A 224 15.50 6.31 -8.83
CA HIS A 224 16.15 7.12 -9.86
C HIS A 224 17.68 7.12 -9.68
N ASP A 225 18.16 7.19 -8.44
CA ASP A 225 19.60 7.17 -8.15
C ASP A 225 20.23 5.85 -8.61
N ASN A 226 19.55 4.73 -8.37
CA ASN A 226 19.97 3.39 -8.80
C ASN A 226 20.16 3.25 -10.31
N TRP A 227 19.46 4.03 -11.13
CA TRP A 227 19.60 3.97 -12.60
C TRP A 227 20.66 4.91 -13.17
N ILE A 228 21.18 5.84 -12.38
CA ILE A 228 22.22 6.79 -12.80
C ILE A 228 23.54 6.59 -12.03
N SER A 229 23.52 5.81 -10.95
CA SER A 229 24.70 5.51 -10.14
C SER A 229 25.49 4.30 -10.64
N ASN A 230 26.76 4.25 -10.28
CA ASN A 230 27.64 3.11 -10.57
C ASN A 230 27.38 1.89 -9.65
N SER A 231 26.70 2.11 -8.53
CA SER A 231 26.30 1.10 -7.55
C SER A 231 24.82 1.18 -7.25
N LEU A 232 24.20 0.01 -7.09
CA LEU A 232 22.82 -0.09 -6.61
C LEU A 232 22.80 0.00 -5.08
N ALA A 233 21.81 0.70 -4.56
CA ALA A 233 21.54 0.86 -3.14
C ALA A 233 20.17 0.32 -2.79
N THR A 234 20.08 -0.34 -1.64
CA THR A 234 18.82 -0.67 -1.00
C THR A 234 18.27 0.53 -0.23
N VAL A 235 17.03 0.42 0.25
CA VAL A 235 16.46 1.41 1.19
C VAL A 235 17.34 1.52 2.43
N GLU A 236 17.75 0.37 2.98
CA GLU A 236 18.56 0.30 4.19
C GLU A 236 19.95 0.95 4.00
N ASP A 237 20.60 0.73 2.86
CA ASP A 237 21.92 1.35 2.57
C ASP A 237 21.87 2.87 2.60
N VAL A 238 20.78 3.46 2.11
CA VAL A 238 20.60 4.92 2.11
C VAL A 238 20.24 5.43 3.51
N GLU A 239 19.38 4.72 4.25
CA GLU A 239 19.03 5.08 5.63
C GLU A 239 20.26 5.06 6.56
N GLU A 240 21.14 4.09 6.40
CA GLU A 240 22.36 3.91 7.19
C GLU A 240 23.54 4.77 6.72
N GLY A 241 23.37 5.54 5.63
CA GLY A 241 24.42 6.39 5.06
C GLY A 241 25.56 5.62 4.40
N LYS A 242 25.33 4.35 4.03
CA LYS A 242 26.30 3.49 3.32
C LYS A 242 26.38 3.78 1.81
N HIS A 243 25.42 4.54 1.28
CA HIS A 243 25.37 4.93 -0.13
C HIS A 243 25.38 6.45 -0.31
N HIS A 244 26.21 6.92 -1.24
CA HIS A 244 26.27 8.32 -1.61
C HIS A 244 25.40 8.58 -2.83
N LEU A 245 24.28 9.28 -2.62
CA LEU A 245 23.38 9.66 -3.72
C LEU A 245 24.07 10.63 -4.69
N VAL A 246 23.96 10.33 -5.98
CA VAL A 246 24.47 11.16 -7.08
C VAL A 246 23.66 12.44 -7.21
N SER A 247 22.35 12.35 -7.01
CA SER A 247 21.43 13.49 -7.16
C SER A 247 21.60 14.52 -6.04
N GLU A 248 21.68 15.81 -6.38
CA GLU A 248 21.78 16.91 -5.41
C GLU A 248 20.51 17.10 -4.56
N ARG A 249 19.36 16.69 -5.10
CA ARG A 249 18.05 16.71 -4.45
C ARG A 249 17.16 15.60 -4.99
N CYS A 250 16.13 15.23 -4.26
CA CYS A 250 15.09 14.35 -4.81
C CYS A 250 14.13 15.13 -5.74
N ILE A 251 13.28 14.37 -6.45
CA ILE A 251 12.26 14.91 -7.35
C ILE A 251 11.30 15.88 -6.64
N GLU A 252 10.99 15.62 -5.36
CA GLU A 252 10.13 16.44 -4.49
C GLU A 252 10.85 17.63 -3.81
N GLY A 253 12.12 17.86 -4.17
CA GLY A 253 12.89 19.03 -3.73
C GLY A 253 13.62 18.88 -2.40
N VAL A 254 13.68 17.69 -1.79
CA VAL A 254 14.47 17.46 -0.57
C VAL A 254 15.96 17.47 -0.91
N PRO A 255 16.79 18.34 -0.29
CA PRO A 255 18.24 18.36 -0.52
C PRO A 255 18.88 17.02 -0.12
N ARG A 256 19.91 16.58 -0.85
CA ARG A 256 20.59 15.29 -0.67
C ARG A 256 20.92 14.93 0.79
N PRO A 257 21.50 15.82 1.62
CA PRO A 257 21.82 15.47 3.01
C PRO A 257 20.60 15.09 3.86
N ASN A 258 19.41 15.53 3.45
CA ASN A 258 18.16 15.30 4.18
C ASN A 258 17.37 14.10 3.63
N ILE A 259 17.77 13.51 2.49
CA ILE A 259 17.05 12.39 1.87
C ILE A 259 17.03 11.15 2.80
N PRO A 260 18.14 10.69 3.40
CA PRO A 260 18.11 9.54 4.31
C PRO A 260 17.09 9.70 5.44
N LYS A 261 17.17 10.82 6.18
CA LYS A 261 16.23 11.14 7.26
C LYS A 261 14.78 11.20 6.78
N CYS A 262 14.56 11.70 5.57
CA CYS A 262 13.23 11.77 4.97
C CYS A 262 12.64 10.38 4.69
N ILE A 263 13.46 9.44 4.21
CA ILE A 263 13.07 8.04 3.98
C ILE A 263 12.78 7.35 5.32
N THR A 264 13.66 7.50 6.31
CA THR A 264 13.45 6.94 7.65
C THR A 264 12.15 7.41 8.28
N ASN A 265 11.87 8.72 8.23
CA ASN A 265 10.60 9.28 8.73
C ASN A 265 9.39 8.75 7.96
N SER A 266 9.53 8.51 6.65
CA SER A 266 8.48 7.92 5.83
C SER A 266 8.17 6.50 6.28
N ARG A 267 9.21 5.67 6.46
CA ARG A 267 9.12 4.26 6.83
C ARG A 267 8.56 4.06 8.24
N GLN A 268 8.91 4.93 9.19
CA GLN A 268 8.44 4.87 10.58
C GLN A 268 6.91 4.85 10.73
N ILE A 269 6.15 5.26 9.71
CA ILE A 269 4.69 5.20 9.70
C ILE A 269 4.16 3.80 10.06
N VAL A 270 4.84 2.73 9.65
CA VAL A 270 4.41 1.35 9.96
C VAL A 270 4.55 0.99 11.43
N ASN A 271 5.48 1.64 12.15
CA ASN A 271 5.75 1.38 13.56
C ASN A 271 4.81 2.19 14.47
N VAL A 272 4.50 3.43 14.09
CA VAL A 272 3.55 4.30 14.82
C VAL A 272 2.17 3.63 14.98
N PHE A 273 1.78 2.79 14.02
CA PHE A 273 0.49 2.09 14.05
C PHE A 273 0.59 0.60 14.38
N LYS A 274 1.79 0.07 14.65
CA LYS A 274 1.99 -1.27 15.26
C LYS A 274 1.81 -1.23 16.78
N SER A 275 2.29 -0.18 17.45
CA SER A 275 2.16 -0.01 18.92
C SER A 275 0.74 0.28 19.42
N ASN A 276 -0.21 0.42 18.51
CA ASN A 276 -1.64 0.63 18.79
C ASN A 276 -2.44 -0.69 18.68
N ARG A 277 -1.77 -1.83 18.48
CA ARG A 277 -2.37 -3.17 18.33
C ARG A 277 -2.22 -4.06 19.58
N GLU A 278 -1.36 -3.68 20.51
CA GLU A 278 -1.12 -4.36 21.80
C GLU A 278 -1.83 -3.61 22.93
#